data_AF-A0A435JDS0-F1
#
_entry.id   AF-A0A435JDS0-F1
#
_cell.length_a   1.000
_cell.length_b   1.000
_cell.length_c   1.000
_cell.angle_alpha   90.00
_cell.angle_beta   90.00
_cell.angle_gamma   90.00
#
_symmetry.space_group_name_H-M   'P 1'
#
loop_
_entity.id
_entity.type
_entity.pdbx_description
1 polymer ?
#
loop_
_entity_poly.entity_id
_entity_poly.type
_entity_poly.pdbx_seq_one_letter_code
_entity_poly.pdbx_strand_id
1 'polypeptide(L)'
;MIGIAAVFGAISIFAADFWVKSQAKADSEEKTSSIPAPVVPKVEFKTIVVANAPLRYGMELDRAQLSEIPWSQESVPQGAFTTINGLLADGSRVVLSPIEVNEPVLLTKLSGPNGRATLSNMMTPGMRAVTIRTDEIAGVGGFVTPGDRVDVVLTRDAGEIQEVAKNAQGAAGSTITSEIVVADAKVLSVGQGADERQTTPQISNSVTIEVTTDGAQKVALARTVGTLSLSLRSASEGADGKSGVTTISSFGGSVASNVQAAAGSVFDAVTKEPEKPKFKTVIVTRGTKAEEYQVPSRDQK
;
A
#
# COMPACT_ATOMS: atom_id res chain seq x y z
N MET A 1 -80.60 -66.09 -48.50
CA MET A 1 -79.64 -65.82 -47.42
C MET A 1 -78.60 -64.73 -47.73
N ILE A 2 -78.57 -64.13 -48.94
CA ILE A 2 -77.53 -63.13 -49.31
C ILE A 2 -77.84 -61.71 -48.80
N GLY A 3 -79.12 -61.30 -48.72
CA GLY A 3 -79.49 -59.95 -48.27
C GLY A 3 -79.22 -59.68 -46.79
N ILE A 4 -79.29 -60.71 -45.93
CA ILE A 4 -79.03 -60.58 -44.48
C ILE A 4 -77.54 -60.32 -44.23
N ALA A 5 -76.64 -60.95 -44.99
CA ALA A 5 -75.20 -60.75 -44.85
C ALA A 5 -74.76 -59.32 -45.20
N ALA A 6 -75.38 -58.68 -46.19
CA ALA A 6 -75.07 -57.29 -46.56
C ALA A 6 -75.45 -56.30 -45.45
N VAL A 7 -76.57 -56.55 -44.76
CA VAL A 7 -77.03 -55.68 -43.64
C VAL A 7 -76.09 -55.82 -42.44
N PHE A 8 -75.68 -57.04 -42.10
CA PHE A 8 -74.71 -57.26 -41.01
C PHE A 8 -73.33 -56.68 -41.33
N GLY A 9 -72.89 -56.72 -42.60
CA GLY A 9 -71.65 -56.08 -43.03
C GLY A 9 -71.69 -54.56 -42.93
N ALA A 10 -72.83 -53.92 -43.26
CA ALA A 10 -72.98 -52.48 -43.13
C ALA A 10 -73.00 -52.03 -41.65
N ILE A 11 -73.65 -52.80 -40.77
CA ILE A 11 -73.71 -52.51 -39.34
C ILE A 11 -72.34 -52.65 -38.67
N SER A 12 -71.52 -53.63 -39.07
CA SER A 12 -70.18 -53.81 -38.49
C SER A 12 -69.22 -52.67 -38.87
N ILE A 13 -69.29 -52.18 -40.11
CA ILE A 13 -68.50 -51.03 -40.57
C ILE A 13 -68.90 -49.77 -39.79
N PHE A 14 -70.20 -49.56 -39.58
CA PHE A 14 -70.68 -48.40 -38.82
C PHE A 14 -70.30 -48.48 -37.34
N ALA A 15 -70.39 -49.66 -36.73
CA ALA A 15 -69.97 -49.88 -35.34
C ALA A 15 -68.46 -49.71 -35.16
N ALA A 16 -67.65 -50.14 -36.13
CA ALA A 16 -66.20 -49.96 -36.13
C ALA A 16 -65.82 -48.47 -36.26
N ASP A 17 -66.44 -47.73 -37.18
CA ASP A 17 -66.22 -46.29 -37.34
C ASP A 17 -66.64 -45.51 -36.07
N PHE A 18 -67.74 -45.92 -35.44
CA PHE A 18 -68.20 -45.34 -34.18
C PHE A 18 -67.25 -45.66 -33.01
N TRP A 19 -66.75 -46.89 -32.93
CA TRP A 19 -65.80 -47.30 -31.88
C TRP A 19 -64.45 -46.59 -32.02
N VAL A 20 -63.92 -46.46 -33.25
CA VAL A 20 -62.68 -45.73 -33.52
C VAL A 20 -62.84 -44.24 -33.22
N LYS A 21 -63.96 -43.62 -33.59
CA LYS A 21 -64.23 -42.21 -33.26
C LYS A 21 -64.46 -41.98 -31.76
N SER A 22 -65.02 -42.96 -31.06
CA SER A 22 -65.22 -42.91 -29.60
C SER A 22 -63.90 -43.02 -28.85
N GLN A 23 -63.01 -43.94 -29.26
CA GLN A 23 -61.66 -44.05 -28.67
C GLN A 23 -60.78 -42.86 -29.02
N ALA A 24 -60.87 -42.34 -30.25
CA ALA A 24 -60.14 -41.13 -30.64
C ALA A 24 -60.55 -39.89 -29.83
N LYS A 25 -61.80 -39.81 -29.35
CA LYS A 25 -62.25 -38.75 -28.44
C LYS A 25 -61.83 -39.01 -26.98
N ALA A 26 -61.90 -40.25 -26.51
CA ALA A 26 -61.44 -40.62 -25.16
C ALA A 26 -59.93 -40.40 -24.97
N ASP A 27 -59.10 -40.78 -25.95
CA ASP A 27 -57.65 -40.53 -25.95
C ASP A 27 -57.31 -39.04 -26.08
N SER A 28 -58.20 -38.22 -26.68
CA SER A 28 -58.02 -36.77 -26.79
C SER A 28 -58.44 -36.02 -25.53
N GLU A 29 -59.40 -36.54 -24.77
CA GLU A 29 -59.86 -35.94 -23.51
C GLU A 29 -58.96 -36.32 -22.32
N GLU A 30 -58.38 -37.53 -22.28
CA GLU A 30 -57.43 -37.91 -21.22
C GLU A 30 -56.05 -37.25 -21.37
N LYS A 31 -55.65 -36.84 -22.58
CA LYS A 31 -54.35 -36.20 -22.83
C LYS A 31 -54.37 -34.67 -22.78
N THR A 32 -55.43 -34.07 -22.24
CA THR A 32 -55.56 -32.61 -22.06
C THR A 32 -55.73 -32.17 -20.60
N SER A 33 -55.43 -33.04 -19.63
CA SER A 33 -55.34 -32.63 -18.22
C SER A 33 -53.88 -32.50 -17.76
N SER A 34 -53.47 -31.24 -17.63
CA SER A 34 -52.28 -30.74 -16.92
C SER A 34 -50.91 -31.17 -17.45
N ILE A 35 -50.46 -30.52 -18.52
CA ILE A 35 -49.08 -30.02 -18.46
C ILE A 35 -49.17 -28.82 -17.51
N PRO A 36 -48.66 -28.88 -16.26
CA PRO A 36 -48.52 -27.67 -15.47
C PRO A 36 -47.70 -26.70 -16.32
N ALA A 37 -48.23 -25.50 -16.58
CA ALA A 37 -47.48 -24.45 -17.24
C ALA A 37 -46.08 -24.42 -16.61
N PRO A 38 -44.99 -24.46 -17.41
CA PRO A 38 -43.65 -24.41 -16.82
C PRO A 38 -43.63 -23.19 -15.92
N VAL A 39 -43.45 -23.44 -14.62
CA VAL A 39 -43.32 -22.39 -13.62
C VAL A 39 -42.04 -21.68 -14.01
N VAL A 40 -42.16 -20.65 -14.85
CA VAL A 40 -41.01 -19.84 -15.24
C VAL A 40 -40.46 -19.34 -13.92
N PRO A 41 -39.24 -19.74 -13.51
CA PRO A 41 -38.69 -19.25 -12.26
C PRO A 41 -38.72 -17.74 -12.36
N LYS A 42 -39.49 -17.09 -11.48
CA LYS A 42 -39.61 -15.65 -11.44
C LYS A 42 -38.25 -15.13 -10.95
N VAL A 43 -37.32 -14.94 -11.87
CA VAL A 43 -35.99 -14.42 -11.58
C VAL A 43 -36.19 -13.02 -11.04
N GLU A 44 -35.97 -12.84 -9.75
CA GLU A 44 -35.98 -11.52 -9.14
C GLU A 44 -34.74 -10.77 -9.61
N PHE A 45 -34.93 -9.56 -10.14
CA PHE A 45 -33.85 -8.71 -10.61
C PHE A 45 -33.51 -7.67 -9.55
N LYS A 46 -32.22 -7.54 -9.25
CA LYS A 46 -31.65 -6.47 -8.45
C LYS A 46 -30.84 -5.54 -9.37
N THR A 47 -30.87 -4.24 -9.11
CA THR A 47 -30.05 -3.29 -9.85
C THR A 47 -28.62 -3.32 -9.33
N ILE A 48 -27.65 -3.29 -10.24
CA ILE A 48 -26.22 -3.12 -9.92
C ILE A 48 -25.62 -1.98 -10.74
N VAL A 49 -24.55 -1.38 -10.21
CA VAL A 49 -23.77 -0.35 -10.90
C VAL A 49 -22.64 -1.01 -11.69
N VAL A 50 -22.57 -0.69 -12.98
CA VAL A 50 -21.49 -1.09 -13.90
C VAL A 50 -20.79 0.12 -14.48
N ALA A 51 -19.56 -0.07 -14.95
CA ALA A 51 -18.83 0.97 -15.68
C ALA A 51 -19.35 1.10 -17.11
N ASN A 52 -19.65 2.32 -17.57
CA ASN A 52 -20.03 2.63 -18.95
C ASN A 52 -18.82 3.02 -19.82
N ALA A 53 -17.68 3.30 -19.18
CA ALA A 53 -16.42 3.65 -19.83
C ALA A 53 -15.28 2.89 -19.15
N PRO A 54 -14.14 2.66 -19.84
CA PRO A 54 -12.97 2.06 -19.22
C PRO A 54 -12.44 2.96 -18.09
N LEU A 55 -12.43 2.45 -16.87
CA LEU A 55 -11.90 3.13 -15.69
C LEU A 55 -10.49 2.62 -15.40
N ARG A 56 -9.54 3.55 -15.29
CA ARG A 56 -8.13 3.25 -15.02
C ARG A 56 -7.76 3.55 -13.57
N TYR A 57 -6.69 2.93 -13.12
CA TYR A 57 -6.13 3.18 -11.79
C TYR A 57 -5.88 4.68 -11.58
N GLY A 58 -6.31 5.21 -10.43
CA GLY A 58 -6.14 6.60 -10.06
C GLY A 58 -7.20 7.56 -10.62
N MET A 59 -8.13 7.09 -11.46
CA MET A 59 -9.24 7.93 -11.94
C MET A 59 -10.27 8.15 -10.82
N GLU A 60 -10.75 9.39 -10.71
CA GLU A 60 -11.92 9.73 -9.89
C GLU A 60 -13.20 9.27 -10.60
N LEU A 61 -14.13 8.71 -9.82
CA LEU A 61 -15.42 8.25 -10.35
C LEU A 61 -16.38 9.41 -10.54
N ASP A 62 -16.85 9.57 -11.77
CA ASP A 62 -17.95 10.46 -12.11
C ASP A 62 -19.22 9.68 -12.44
N ARG A 63 -20.38 10.28 -12.18
CA ARG A 63 -21.71 9.72 -12.52
C ARG A 63 -21.83 9.44 -14.01
N ALA A 64 -21.21 10.24 -14.88
CA ALA A 64 -21.25 10.05 -16.33
C ALA A 64 -20.60 8.74 -16.80
N GLN A 65 -19.71 8.16 -15.98
CA GLN A 65 -18.96 6.94 -16.30
C GLN A 65 -19.64 5.67 -15.75
N LEU A 66 -20.78 5.82 -15.08
CA LEU A 66 -21.49 4.75 -14.39
C LEU A 66 -22.86 4.53 -15.03
N SER A 67 -23.32 3.28 -15.02
CA SER A 67 -24.65 2.89 -15.45
C SER A 67 -25.26 1.90 -14.48
N GLU A 68 -26.58 1.95 -14.32
CA GLU A 68 -27.35 1.01 -13.51
C GLU A 68 -28.02 0.01 -14.45
N ILE A 69 -27.75 -1.28 -14.25
CA ILE A 69 -28.34 -2.35 -15.04
C ILE A 69 -29.08 -3.36 -14.15
N PRO A 70 -30.19 -3.94 -14.64
CA PRO A 70 -30.84 -5.05 -13.95
C PRO A 70 -29.96 -6.30 -14.00
N TRP A 71 -29.79 -6.95 -12.87
CA TRP A 71 -28.99 -8.16 -12.69
C TRP A 71 -29.77 -9.21 -11.90
N SER A 72 -29.50 -10.49 -12.11
CA SER A 72 -30.17 -11.56 -11.34
C SER A 72 -29.80 -11.45 -9.86
N GLN A 73 -30.80 -11.43 -8.97
CA GLN A 73 -30.61 -11.31 -7.52
C GLN A 73 -29.72 -12.42 -6.94
N GLU A 74 -29.81 -13.64 -7.49
CA GLU A 74 -29.00 -14.79 -7.04
C GLU A 74 -27.55 -14.74 -7.52
N SER A 75 -27.23 -13.89 -8.50
CA SER A 75 -25.90 -13.83 -9.13
C SER A 75 -25.21 -12.48 -8.94
N VAL A 76 -25.65 -11.67 -7.98
CA VAL A 76 -25.01 -10.38 -7.66
C VAL A 76 -23.62 -10.63 -7.06
N PRO A 77 -22.54 -10.10 -7.66
CA PRO A 77 -21.21 -10.20 -7.08
C PRO A 77 -21.14 -9.58 -5.68
N GLN A 78 -20.39 -10.21 -4.77
CA GLN A 78 -20.21 -9.66 -3.43
C GLN A 78 -19.51 -8.30 -3.48
N GLY A 79 -20.06 -7.33 -2.75
CA GLY A 79 -19.53 -5.96 -2.72
C GLY A 79 -19.85 -5.11 -3.95
N ALA A 80 -20.76 -5.55 -4.83
CA ALA A 80 -21.30 -4.71 -5.91
C ALA A 80 -22.24 -3.63 -5.35
N PHE A 81 -22.12 -2.41 -5.86
CA PHE A 81 -23.04 -1.33 -5.52
C PHE A 81 -24.35 -1.50 -6.26
N THR A 82 -25.47 -1.19 -5.59
CA THR A 82 -26.81 -1.34 -6.17
C THR A 82 -27.37 -0.06 -6.77
N THR A 83 -26.83 1.09 -6.37
CA THR A 83 -27.24 2.42 -6.87
C THR A 83 -26.01 3.32 -6.98
N ILE A 84 -25.99 4.20 -7.98
CA ILE A 84 -24.94 5.19 -8.21
C ILE A 84 -24.89 6.19 -7.05
N ASN A 85 -26.06 6.56 -6.50
CA ASN A 85 -26.14 7.45 -5.35
C ASN A 85 -25.48 6.84 -4.12
N GLY A 86 -25.68 5.55 -3.85
CA GLY A 86 -25.01 4.87 -2.75
C GLY A 86 -23.51 4.75 -2.94
N LEU A 87 -23.04 4.62 -4.19
CA LEU A 87 -21.61 4.58 -4.51
C LEU A 87 -20.93 5.93 -4.25
N LEU A 88 -21.58 7.04 -4.61
CA LEU A 88 -21.02 8.41 -4.52
C LEU A 88 -21.38 9.14 -3.22
N ALA A 89 -22.21 8.55 -2.34
CA ALA A 89 -22.65 9.19 -1.09
C ALA A 89 -21.49 9.48 -0.12
N ASP A 90 -20.49 8.62 -0.09
CA ASP A 90 -19.37 8.68 0.85
C ASP A 90 -18.22 9.61 0.38
N GLY A 91 -18.47 10.44 -0.62
CA GLY A 91 -17.51 11.37 -1.22
C GLY A 91 -16.79 10.82 -2.46
N SER A 92 -15.79 11.56 -2.92
CA SER A 92 -15.00 11.21 -4.11
C SER A 92 -14.25 9.90 -3.91
N ARG A 93 -14.59 8.89 -4.73
CA ARG A 93 -13.90 7.60 -4.78
C ARG A 93 -12.95 7.55 -5.98
N VAL A 94 -11.83 6.86 -5.79
CA VAL A 94 -10.79 6.66 -6.79
C VAL A 94 -10.68 5.17 -7.10
N VAL A 95 -10.42 4.88 -8.37
CA VAL A 95 -10.29 3.51 -8.90
C VAL A 95 -8.93 2.91 -8.53
N LEU A 96 -8.93 1.74 -7.90
CA LEU A 96 -7.73 1.04 -7.41
C LEU A 96 -7.33 -0.19 -8.20
N SER A 97 -8.24 -0.65 -9.06
CA SER A 97 -7.99 -1.71 -10.03
C SER A 97 -8.75 -1.33 -11.30
N PRO A 98 -8.18 -1.50 -12.50
CA PRO A 98 -8.88 -1.22 -13.73
C PRO A 98 -10.24 -1.93 -13.78
N ILE A 99 -11.24 -1.22 -14.31
CA ILE A 99 -12.60 -1.72 -14.53
C ILE A 99 -12.91 -1.47 -15.99
N GLU A 100 -13.27 -2.53 -16.71
CA GLU A 100 -13.62 -2.44 -18.12
C GLU A 100 -15.11 -2.11 -18.31
N VAL A 101 -15.49 -1.77 -19.53
CA VAL A 101 -16.88 -1.43 -19.87
C VAL A 101 -17.80 -2.62 -19.57
N ASN A 102 -18.96 -2.33 -18.99
CA ASN A 102 -19.98 -3.27 -18.49
C ASN A 102 -19.53 -4.16 -17.32
N GLU A 103 -18.37 -3.89 -16.73
CA GLU A 103 -17.94 -4.62 -15.55
C GLU A 103 -18.62 -4.06 -14.27
N PRO A 104 -19.10 -4.93 -13.35
CA PRO A 104 -19.64 -4.51 -12.06
C PRO A 104 -18.61 -3.74 -11.22
N VAL A 105 -19.03 -2.60 -10.69
CA VAL A 105 -18.18 -1.82 -9.80
C VAL A 105 -18.24 -2.40 -8.39
N LEU A 106 -17.12 -2.96 -7.95
CA LEU A 106 -16.98 -3.61 -6.65
C LEU A 106 -16.27 -2.71 -5.64
N LEU A 107 -16.68 -2.79 -4.37
CA LEU A 107 -16.07 -2.06 -3.26
C LEU A 107 -14.56 -2.33 -3.12
N THR A 108 -14.10 -3.55 -3.40
CA THR A 108 -12.68 -3.94 -3.34
C THR A 108 -11.80 -3.25 -4.39
N LYS A 109 -12.40 -2.77 -5.48
CA LYS A 109 -11.72 -2.06 -6.56
C LYS A 109 -11.74 -0.54 -6.37
N LEU A 110 -12.42 -0.05 -5.33
CA LEU A 110 -12.56 1.37 -5.05
C LEU A 110 -11.85 1.77 -3.76
N SER A 111 -11.46 3.04 -3.71
CA SER A 111 -10.99 3.70 -2.50
C SER A 111 -12.17 4.24 -1.66
N GLY A 112 -11.85 4.80 -0.50
CA GLY A 112 -12.81 5.50 0.37
C GLY A 112 -13.39 4.63 1.49
N PRO A 113 -14.43 5.10 2.20
CA PRO A 113 -15.04 4.37 3.31
C PRO A 113 -15.48 2.98 2.87
N ASN A 114 -15.08 1.96 3.63
CA ASN A 114 -15.28 0.54 3.37
C ASN A 114 -14.55 -0.03 2.14
N GLY A 115 -13.89 0.80 1.34
CA GLY A 115 -13.05 0.41 0.22
C GLY A 115 -11.63 0.05 0.65
N ARG A 116 -10.75 -0.23 -0.32
CA ARG A 116 -9.34 -0.50 -0.01
C ARG A 116 -8.63 0.83 0.31
N ALA A 117 -7.95 0.89 1.45
CA ALA A 117 -7.19 2.07 1.86
C ALA A 117 -5.97 2.25 0.92
N THR A 118 -5.86 3.41 0.30
CA THR A 118 -4.64 3.87 -0.37
C THR A 118 -3.94 4.91 0.48
N LEU A 119 -2.61 4.97 0.38
CA LEU A 119 -1.81 5.97 1.09
C LEU A 119 -2.31 7.40 0.77
N SER A 120 -2.67 7.68 -0.49
CA SER A 120 -3.23 8.97 -0.90
C SER A 120 -4.59 9.32 -0.25
N ASN A 121 -5.40 8.31 0.11
CA ASN A 121 -6.69 8.51 0.78
C ASN A 121 -6.58 8.60 2.29
N MET A 122 -5.51 8.06 2.87
CA MET A 122 -5.20 8.21 4.30
C MET A 122 -4.52 9.53 4.60
N MET A 123 -4.08 10.25 3.56
CA MET A 123 -3.41 11.52 3.66
C MET A 123 -4.37 12.70 3.77
N THR A 124 -4.04 13.63 4.65
CA THR A 124 -4.75 14.90 4.78
C THR A 124 -4.52 15.77 3.53
N PRO A 125 -5.56 16.39 2.93
CA PRO A 125 -5.39 17.28 1.79
C PRO A 125 -4.36 18.38 2.05
N GLY A 126 -3.44 18.61 1.10
CA GLY A 126 -2.37 19.60 1.21
C GLY A 126 -1.09 19.12 1.92
N MET A 127 -1.10 17.90 2.49
CA MET A 127 0.08 17.26 3.06
C MET A 127 0.82 16.41 2.01
N ARG A 128 2.08 16.06 2.31
CA ARG A 128 2.96 15.22 1.48
C ARG A 128 3.48 14.04 2.27
N ALA A 129 3.61 12.90 1.60
CA ALA A 129 4.26 11.72 2.16
C ALA A 129 5.76 11.81 1.92
N VAL A 130 6.55 11.71 2.98
CA VAL A 130 8.01 11.71 2.89
C VAL A 130 8.54 10.47 3.60
N THR A 131 9.31 9.66 2.87
CA THR A 131 9.98 8.48 3.42
C THR A 131 11.34 8.87 3.97
N ILE A 132 11.56 8.55 5.25
CA ILE A 132 12.81 8.73 5.97
C ILE A 132 13.41 7.35 6.21
N ARG A 133 14.71 7.20 5.91
CA ARG A 133 15.48 6.03 6.32
C ARG A 133 15.93 6.24 7.77
N THR A 134 15.76 5.23 8.60
CA THR A 134 16.13 5.27 10.02
C THR A 134 16.96 4.05 10.36
N ASP A 135 18.03 4.27 11.11
CA ASP A 135 18.81 3.18 11.67
C ASP A 135 18.03 2.49 12.80
N GLU A 136 18.21 1.18 12.95
CA GLU A 136 17.47 0.34 13.91
C GLU A 136 17.64 0.81 15.38
N ILE A 137 18.77 1.45 15.68
CA ILE A 137 19.09 1.97 17.01
C ILE A 137 18.55 3.41 17.21
N ALA A 138 18.44 4.18 16.13
CA ALA A 138 18.03 5.60 16.15
C ALA A 138 16.51 5.80 15.94
N GLY A 139 15.78 4.74 15.57
CA GLY A 139 14.35 4.79 15.30
C GLY A 139 13.57 3.86 16.21
N VAL A 140 13.09 4.35 17.36
CA VAL A 140 11.88 3.90 18.10
C VAL A 140 11.61 2.38 18.22
N GLY A 141 12.65 1.56 18.10
CA GLY A 141 12.67 0.11 18.34
C GLY A 141 11.66 -0.74 17.56
N GLY A 142 11.13 -0.24 16.42
CA GLY A 142 10.07 -0.95 15.69
C GLY A 142 8.69 -0.91 16.36
N PHE A 143 8.49 -0.05 17.37
CA PHE A 143 7.18 0.15 18.01
C PHE A 143 6.29 1.16 17.30
N VAL A 144 6.81 1.83 16.27
CA VAL A 144 6.03 2.75 15.44
C VAL A 144 5.08 1.96 14.55
N THR A 145 3.81 2.33 14.63
CA THR A 145 2.74 1.79 13.80
C THR A 145 2.12 2.88 12.92
N PRO A 146 1.55 2.51 11.75
CA PRO A 146 0.75 3.44 10.96
C PRO A 146 -0.36 4.07 11.80
N GLY A 147 -0.41 5.39 11.87
CA GLY A 147 -1.33 6.16 12.72
C GLY A 147 -0.66 6.87 13.89
N ASP A 148 0.53 6.44 14.31
CA ASP A 148 1.28 7.09 15.39
C ASP A 148 1.80 8.47 14.99
N ARG A 149 2.15 9.29 15.99
CA ARG A 149 2.75 10.61 15.79
C ARG A 149 4.20 10.60 16.23
N VAL A 150 5.06 11.16 15.40
CA VAL A 150 6.51 11.19 15.63
C VAL A 150 7.05 12.60 15.41
N ASP A 151 8.12 12.93 16.13
CA ASP A 151 8.95 14.08 15.79
C ASP A 151 10.20 13.59 15.03
N VAL A 152 10.61 14.39 14.05
CA VAL A 152 11.81 14.18 13.25
C VAL A 152 12.92 15.04 13.83
N VAL A 153 13.95 14.40 14.36
CA VAL A 153 15.11 15.06 14.97
C VAL A 153 16.28 14.99 14.02
N LEU A 154 16.91 16.13 13.76
CA LEU A 154 18.15 16.25 13.00
C LEU A 154 19.30 16.42 13.97
N THR A 155 20.31 15.55 13.85
CA THR A 155 21.60 15.73 14.50
C THR A 155 22.64 16.01 13.44
N ARG A 156 23.33 17.15 13.57
CA ARG A 156 24.36 17.59 12.62
C ARG A 156 25.50 18.27 13.34
N ASP A 157 26.68 18.24 12.73
CA ASP A 157 27.75 19.17 13.09
C ASP A 157 27.38 20.55 12.51
N ALA A 158 27.15 21.51 13.39
CA ALA A 158 26.66 22.82 13.01
C ALA A 158 27.76 23.80 12.58
N GLY A 159 29.06 23.45 12.64
CA GLY A 159 30.16 24.37 12.30
C GLY A 159 30.05 25.79 12.90
N GLU A 160 30.77 26.78 12.36
CA GLU A 160 30.70 28.18 12.84
C GLU A 160 29.35 28.89 12.55
N ILE A 161 28.20 28.28 12.81
CA ILE A 161 26.92 28.97 12.84
C ILE A 161 26.89 29.87 14.08
N GLN A 162 26.80 31.18 13.86
CA GLN A 162 26.89 32.22 14.90
C GLN A 162 25.85 32.07 16.02
N GLU A 163 24.68 31.49 15.74
CA GLU A 163 23.65 31.19 16.74
C GLU A 163 24.05 30.02 17.66
N VAL A 164 24.75 29.02 17.12
CA VAL A 164 25.30 27.89 17.88
C VAL A 164 26.57 28.32 18.63
N ALA A 165 27.37 29.22 18.05
CA ALA A 165 28.57 29.76 18.69
C ALA A 165 28.29 30.46 20.03
N LYS A 166 27.12 31.13 20.16
CA LYS A 166 26.68 31.73 21.44
C LYS A 166 26.33 30.68 22.51
N ASN A 167 25.76 29.54 22.11
CA ASN A 167 25.43 28.43 23.02
C ASN A 167 26.62 27.50 23.30
N ALA A 168 27.62 27.50 22.42
CA ALA A 168 28.85 26.71 22.52
C ALA A 168 29.95 27.37 23.37
N GLN A 169 29.78 28.64 23.77
CA GLN A 169 30.75 29.39 24.59
C GLN A 169 31.01 28.80 25.99
N GLY A 170 30.24 27.80 26.41
CA GLY A 170 30.48 27.04 27.65
C GLY A 170 31.14 25.66 27.47
N ALA A 171 31.30 25.13 26.26
CA ALA A 171 31.78 23.75 26.06
C ALA A 171 32.71 23.60 24.84
N ALA A 172 34.02 23.62 25.12
CA ALA A 172 35.08 22.89 24.40
C ALA A 172 35.03 22.80 22.86
N GLY A 173 34.49 23.81 22.16
CA GLY A 173 34.45 23.83 20.69
C GLY A 173 33.60 22.74 20.04
N SER A 174 32.64 22.15 20.78
CA SER A 174 31.72 21.19 20.20
C SER A 174 30.57 21.89 19.49
N THR A 175 30.37 21.50 18.25
CA THR A 175 29.41 22.14 17.37
C THR A 175 28.26 21.22 16.96
N ILE A 176 28.24 20.00 17.52
CA ILE A 176 27.16 19.07 17.26
C ILE A 176 25.88 19.60 17.92
N THR A 177 24.85 19.66 17.11
CA THR A 177 23.57 20.23 17.45
C THR A 177 22.46 19.25 17.09
N SER A 178 21.47 19.14 17.96
CA SER A 178 20.26 18.35 17.75
C SER A 178 19.03 19.25 17.82
N GLU A 179 18.20 19.22 16.78
CA GLU A 179 16.99 20.04 16.68
C GLU A 179 15.83 19.26 16.05
N ILE A 180 14.59 19.58 16.46
CA ILE A 180 13.38 19.01 15.84
C ILE A 180 13.08 19.76 14.55
N VAL A 181 13.13 19.07 13.43
CA VAL A 181 12.89 19.62 12.08
C VAL A 181 11.41 19.64 11.74
N VAL A 182 10.70 18.58 12.12
CA VAL A 182 9.26 18.45 11.98
C VAL A 182 8.72 17.86 13.25
N ALA A 183 7.79 18.57 13.89
CA ALA A 183 7.05 18.07 15.04
C ALA A 183 5.68 17.53 14.61
N ASP A 184 5.16 16.59 15.39
CA ASP A 184 3.80 16.04 15.27
C ASP A 184 3.46 15.41 13.91
N ALA A 185 4.45 14.80 13.25
CA ALA A 185 4.23 14.15 11.97
C ALA A 185 3.50 12.81 12.14
N LYS A 186 2.42 12.61 11.39
CA LYS A 186 1.66 11.35 11.40
C LYS A 186 2.37 10.29 10.56
N VAL A 187 2.49 9.07 11.06
CA VAL A 187 3.07 7.95 10.33
C VAL A 187 2.01 7.33 9.42
N LEU A 188 2.34 7.22 8.13
CA LEU A 188 1.49 6.61 7.10
C LEU A 188 1.84 5.15 6.88
N SER A 189 3.13 4.81 6.88
CA SER A 189 3.59 3.44 6.72
C SER A 189 4.96 3.22 7.33
N VAL A 190 5.23 1.97 7.70
CA VAL A 190 6.55 1.47 8.08
C VAL A 190 6.94 0.36 7.12
N GLY A 191 8.19 0.31 6.70
CA GLY A 191 8.67 -0.67 5.74
C GLY A 191 10.16 -0.91 5.87
N GLN A 192 10.60 -2.12 5.55
CA GLN A 192 12.01 -2.46 5.52
C GLN A 192 12.50 -2.36 4.07
N GLY A 193 13.45 -1.46 3.82
CA GLY A 193 14.10 -1.30 2.53
C GLY A 193 15.48 -1.96 2.55
N ALA A 194 15.78 -2.77 1.54
CA ALA A 194 17.15 -3.21 1.30
C ALA A 194 17.89 -2.10 0.52
N ASP A 195 19.04 -1.67 1.03
CA ASP A 195 19.89 -0.73 0.29
C ASP A 195 20.77 -1.48 -0.71
N GLU A 196 20.27 -1.66 -1.94
CA GLU A 196 20.98 -2.40 -3.00
C GLU A 196 22.28 -1.74 -3.47
N ARG A 197 22.54 -0.50 -3.04
CA ARG A 197 23.80 0.23 -3.36
C ARG A 197 24.99 -0.26 -2.54
N GLN A 198 24.79 -1.03 -1.48
CA GLN A 198 25.87 -1.59 -0.67
C GLN A 198 26.10 -3.06 -1.02
N THR A 199 27.38 -3.46 -1.10
CA THR A 199 27.81 -4.85 -1.38
C THR A 199 27.33 -5.85 -0.33
N THR A 200 26.85 -5.38 0.82
CA THR A 200 26.17 -6.19 1.85
C THR A 200 24.75 -5.64 2.04
N PRO A 201 23.69 -6.45 1.85
CA PRO A 201 22.32 -6.03 2.11
C PRO A 201 22.17 -5.69 3.59
N GLN A 202 22.09 -4.40 3.91
CA GLN A 202 21.68 -3.93 5.23
C GLN A 202 20.16 -3.73 5.19
N ILE A 203 19.44 -4.34 6.12
CA ILE A 203 18.00 -4.13 6.29
C ILE A 203 17.85 -2.74 6.92
N SER A 204 17.54 -1.74 6.10
CA SER A 204 17.26 -0.39 6.59
C SER A 204 15.77 -0.26 6.88
N ASN A 205 15.43 0.18 8.10
CA ASN A 205 14.05 0.52 8.41
C ASN A 205 13.72 1.87 7.76
N SER A 206 12.51 1.99 7.22
CA SER A 206 12.02 3.20 6.60
C SER A 206 10.63 3.51 7.12
N VAL A 207 10.38 4.79 7.38
CA VAL A 207 9.10 5.28 7.88
C VAL A 207 8.63 6.37 6.94
N THR A 208 7.41 6.24 6.45
CA THR A 208 6.77 7.27 5.63
C THR A 208 5.87 8.10 6.52
N ILE A 209 6.16 9.38 6.61
CA ILE A 209 5.43 10.35 7.42
C ILE A 209 4.65 11.33 6.56
N GLU A 210 3.53 11.79 7.08
CA GLU A 210 2.74 12.89 6.55
C GLU A 210 3.30 14.21 7.08
N VAL A 211 3.71 15.09 6.17
CA VAL A 211 4.29 16.40 6.50
C VAL A 211 3.69 17.50 5.63
N THR A 212 3.78 18.75 6.09
CA THR A 212 3.42 19.90 5.26
C THR A 212 4.40 20.07 4.10
N THR A 213 4.05 20.91 3.12
CA THR A 213 4.96 21.26 2.02
C THR A 213 6.29 21.83 2.52
N ASP A 214 6.25 22.70 3.53
CA ASP A 214 7.45 23.26 4.18
C ASP A 214 8.24 22.16 4.93
N GLY A 215 7.54 21.32 5.71
CA GLY A 215 8.15 20.19 6.40
C GLY A 215 8.87 19.22 5.46
N ALA A 216 8.30 18.96 4.27
CA ALA A 216 8.94 18.12 3.26
C ALA A 216 10.27 18.69 2.76
N GLN A 217 10.34 20.02 2.56
CA GLN A 217 11.58 20.69 2.16
C GLN A 217 12.62 20.66 3.27
N LYS A 218 12.20 20.90 4.51
CA LYS A 218 13.08 20.82 5.68
C LYS A 218 13.65 19.42 5.88
N VAL A 219 12.83 18.37 5.78
CA VAL A 219 13.31 16.97 5.86
C VAL A 219 14.25 16.65 4.70
N ALA A 220 13.95 17.09 3.48
CA ALA A 220 14.84 16.86 2.33
C ALA A 220 16.23 17.50 2.53
N LEU A 221 16.28 18.73 3.05
CA LEU A 221 17.54 19.39 3.40
C LEU A 221 18.24 18.69 4.56
N ALA A 222 17.50 18.35 5.61
CA ALA A 222 18.02 17.69 6.81
C ALA A 222 18.71 16.35 6.48
N ARG A 223 18.20 15.60 5.49
CA ARG A 223 18.83 14.38 4.97
C ARG A 223 20.22 14.59 4.33
N THR A 224 20.51 15.80 3.86
CA THR A 224 21.81 16.11 3.23
C THR A 224 22.83 16.62 4.23
N VAL A 225 22.39 17.27 5.30
CA VAL A 225 23.27 17.98 6.25
C VAL A 225 23.58 17.21 7.53
N GLY A 226 22.91 16.09 7.79
CA GLY A 226 23.16 15.29 8.99
C GLY A 226 22.36 14.00 9.06
N THR A 227 22.28 13.45 10.26
CA THR A 227 21.58 12.19 10.55
C THR A 227 20.19 12.49 11.13
N LEU A 228 19.19 11.79 10.63
CA LEU A 228 17.82 11.88 11.12
C LEU A 228 17.50 10.74 12.09
N SER A 229 16.85 11.07 13.20
CA SER A 229 16.25 10.11 14.12
C SER A 229 14.77 10.43 14.33
N LEU A 230 14.01 9.44 14.80
CA LEU A 230 12.58 9.58 15.09
C LEU A 230 12.35 9.41 16.58
N SER A 231 11.54 10.29 17.16
CA SER A 231 11.01 10.15 18.51
C SER A 231 9.49 10.00 18.47
N LEU A 232 8.99 8.93 19.07
CA LEU A 232 7.55 8.63 19.16
C LEU A 232 6.92 9.52 20.23
N ARG A 233 5.84 10.22 19.87
CA ARG A 233 5.06 11.05 20.80
C ARG A 233 4.08 10.18 21.58
N SER A 234 3.83 10.56 22.83
CA SER A 234 2.75 9.93 23.61
C SER A 234 1.39 10.30 22.99
N ALA A 235 0.45 9.35 22.98
CA ALA A 235 -0.90 9.55 22.47
C ALA A 235 -1.70 10.62 23.26
N SER A 236 -1.27 10.97 24.47
CA SER A 236 -1.89 11.99 25.32
C SER A 236 -1.19 13.35 25.30
N GLU A 237 -0.09 13.50 24.56
CA GLU A 237 0.70 14.72 24.54
C GLU A 237 0.13 15.74 23.55
N GLY A 238 -0.17 16.95 24.03
CA GLY A 238 -0.61 18.07 23.19
C GLY A 238 0.52 18.59 22.29
N ALA A 239 0.19 19.48 21.35
CA ALA A 239 1.13 20.06 20.38
C ALA A 239 2.24 20.95 20.98
N ASP A 240 2.29 21.09 22.31
CA ASP A 240 3.20 22.00 23.02
C ASP A 240 4.55 21.34 23.35
N GLY A 241 5.22 20.79 22.32
CA GLY A 241 6.63 20.44 22.41
C GLY A 241 7.49 21.69 22.21
N LYS A 242 8.29 22.09 23.21
CA LYS A 242 9.26 23.18 23.05
C LYS A 242 10.31 22.78 22.01
N SER A 243 10.20 23.28 20.78
CA SER A 243 11.25 23.15 19.77
C SER A 243 12.43 24.03 20.18
N GLY A 244 13.44 23.40 20.76
CA GLY A 244 14.69 24.04 21.16
C GLY A 244 15.89 23.35 20.51
N VAL A 245 16.92 24.13 20.23
CA VAL A 245 18.20 23.63 19.76
C VAL A 245 18.98 23.10 20.97
N THR A 246 19.31 21.81 20.97
CA THR A 246 20.10 21.18 22.04
C THR A 246 21.54 20.98 21.56
N THR A 247 22.51 21.38 22.37
CA THR A 247 23.95 21.28 22.05
C THR A 247 24.66 20.43 23.10
N ILE A 248 25.86 19.94 22.81
CA ILE A 248 26.58 19.05 23.77
C ILE A 248 26.80 19.72 25.14
N SER A 249 26.86 21.06 25.19
CA SER A 249 26.98 21.81 26.45
C SER A 249 25.84 21.54 27.43
N SER A 250 24.66 21.10 26.96
CA SER A 250 23.52 20.76 27.82
C SER A 250 23.75 19.51 28.68
N PHE A 251 24.72 18.66 28.34
CA PHE A 251 25.03 17.43 29.09
C PHE A 251 26.00 17.65 30.27
N GLY A 252 26.53 18.86 30.46
CA GLY A 252 27.49 19.18 31.52
C GLY A 252 28.95 18.79 31.20
N GLY A 253 29.89 19.53 31.80
CA GLY A 253 31.27 19.68 31.31
C GLY A 253 32.18 18.44 31.30
N SER A 254 31.89 17.36 32.03
CA SER A 254 32.70 16.13 32.02
C SER A 254 32.18 15.05 31.06
N VAL A 255 30.90 15.10 30.71
CA VAL A 255 30.27 14.18 29.74
C VAL A 255 30.46 14.72 28.32
N ALA A 256 30.43 16.05 28.17
CA ALA A 256 30.68 16.74 26.92
C ALA A 256 32.06 16.38 26.30
N SER A 257 33.11 16.28 27.12
CA SER A 257 34.47 15.95 26.65
C SER A 257 34.63 14.49 26.19
N ASN A 258 34.00 13.54 26.88
CA ASN A 258 34.05 12.11 26.51
C ASN A 258 33.16 11.78 25.31
N VAL A 259 31.96 12.37 25.22
CA VAL A 259 31.06 12.23 24.07
C VAL A 259 31.65 12.91 22.83
N GLN A 260 32.38 14.02 22.99
CA GLN A 260 33.10 14.68 21.89
C GLN A 260 34.16 13.76 21.25
N ALA A 261 34.98 13.09 22.08
CA ALA A 261 36.00 12.17 21.59
C ALA A 261 35.39 10.96 20.87
N ALA A 262 34.25 10.46 21.36
CA ALA A 262 33.52 9.36 20.74
C ALA A 262 32.82 9.79 19.43
N ALA A 263 32.16 10.95 19.41
CA ALA A 263 31.48 11.44 18.21
C ALA A 263 32.47 11.82 17.10
N GLY A 264 33.56 12.53 17.43
CA GLY A 264 34.60 12.88 16.46
C GLY A 264 35.24 11.66 15.80
N SER A 265 35.49 10.58 16.56
CA SER A 265 36.07 9.36 16.00
C SER A 265 35.10 8.57 15.10
N VAL A 266 33.80 8.59 15.39
CA VAL A 266 32.78 7.97 14.54
C VAL A 266 32.59 8.76 13.23
N PHE A 267 32.54 10.09 13.30
CA PHE A 267 32.45 10.91 12.10
C PHE A 267 33.74 10.84 11.24
N ASP A 268 34.93 10.82 11.83
CA ASP A 268 36.18 10.59 11.09
C ASP A 268 36.22 9.20 10.43
N ALA A 269 35.70 8.17 11.10
CA ALA A 269 35.62 6.82 10.56
C ALA A 269 34.60 6.69 9.42
N VAL A 270 33.53 7.50 9.42
CA VAL A 270 32.55 7.55 8.33
C VAL A 270 33.06 8.38 7.13
N THR A 271 33.93 9.37 7.39
CA THR A 271 34.44 10.27 6.34
C THR A 271 35.74 9.75 5.68
N LYS A 272 36.51 8.89 6.36
CA LYS A 272 37.63 8.17 5.74
C LYS A 272 37.15 6.90 5.06
N GLU A 273 37.34 6.84 3.74
CA GLU A 273 37.32 5.60 2.97
C GLU A 273 38.24 4.57 3.66
N PRO A 274 37.82 3.31 3.86
CA PRO A 274 38.64 2.33 4.57
C PRO A 274 39.99 2.24 3.87
N GLU A 275 41.08 2.55 4.59
CA GLU A 275 42.42 2.49 4.02
C GLU A 275 42.62 1.10 3.42
N LYS A 276 42.70 1.05 2.08
CA LYS A 276 42.98 -0.19 1.35
C LYS A 276 44.25 -0.80 1.93
N PRO A 277 44.25 -2.09 2.32
CA PRO A 277 45.44 -2.73 2.86
C PRO A 277 46.59 -2.56 1.87
N LYS A 278 47.70 -1.97 2.33
CA LYS A 278 48.90 -1.77 1.53
C LYS A 278 49.52 -3.14 1.24
N PHE A 279 49.31 -3.68 0.05
CA PHE A 279 50.00 -4.88 -0.41
C PHE A 279 51.35 -4.50 -1.02
N LYS A 280 52.40 -5.25 -0.71
CA LYS A 280 53.67 -5.20 -1.47
C LYS A 280 53.68 -6.35 -2.46
N THR A 281 53.95 -6.06 -3.72
CA THR A 281 54.12 -7.09 -4.77
C THR A 281 55.52 -7.69 -4.63
N VAL A 282 55.59 -8.99 -4.36
CA VAL A 282 56.83 -9.77 -4.33
C VAL A 282 56.87 -10.62 -5.59
N ILE A 283 57.87 -10.40 -6.43
CA ILE A 283 58.09 -11.19 -7.64
C ILE A 283 58.99 -12.36 -7.25
N VAL A 284 58.47 -13.58 -7.34
CA VAL A 284 59.22 -14.81 -7.05
C VAL A 284 59.54 -15.49 -8.38
N THR A 285 60.82 -15.48 -8.76
CA THR A 285 61.28 -16.15 -9.97
C THR A 285 61.71 -17.57 -9.63
N ARG A 286 61.05 -18.57 -10.25
CA ARG A 286 61.44 -19.99 -10.15
C ARG A 286 61.85 -20.49 -11.53
N GLY A 287 63.14 -20.73 -11.72
CA GLY A 287 63.71 -21.09 -13.02
C GLY A 287 63.60 -19.93 -14.01
N THR A 288 62.97 -20.14 -15.17
CA THR A 288 62.80 -19.13 -16.23
C THR A 288 61.45 -18.39 -16.20
N LYS A 289 60.61 -18.62 -15.19
CA LYS A 289 59.30 -17.93 -15.04
C LYS A 289 59.25 -17.12 -13.76
N ALA A 290 58.84 -15.86 -13.88
CA ALA A 290 58.56 -14.98 -12.76
C ALA A 290 57.06 -14.95 -12.49
N GLU A 291 56.66 -15.17 -11.24
CA GLU A 291 55.27 -15.05 -10.79
C GLU A 291 55.18 -14.01 -9.66
N GLU A 292 54.18 -13.14 -9.76
CA GLU A 292 53.96 -12.04 -8.81
C GLU A 292 52.95 -12.44 -7.74
N TYR A 293 53.31 -12.23 -6.48
CA TYR A 293 52.44 -12.47 -5.34
C TYR A 293 52.28 -11.19 -4.51
N GLN A 294 51.05 -10.81 -4.21
CA GLN A 294 50.75 -9.69 -3.32
C GLN A 294 50.71 -10.17 -1.86
N VAL A 295 51.60 -9.63 -1.03
CA VAL A 295 51.70 -9.96 0.39
C VAL A 295 51.33 -8.73 1.22
N PRO A 296 50.46 -8.83 2.23
CA PRO A 296 50.10 -7.70 3.09
C PRO A 296 51.32 -7.18 3.85
N SER A 297 51.58 -5.86 3.82
CA SER A 297 52.74 -5.27 4.49
C SER A 297 52.61 -5.35 6.00
N ARG A 298 53.48 -6.13 6.65
CA ARG A 298 53.54 -6.22 8.11
C ARG A 298 54.35 -5.06 8.68
N ASP A 299 53.80 -3.85 8.62
CA ASP A 299 54.29 -2.72 9.43
C ASP A 299 53.31 -2.49 10.58
N GLN A 300 53.60 -3.14 11.72
CA GLN A 300 53.20 -2.66 13.03
C GLN A 300 54.35 -2.91 14.00
N LYS A 301 54.98 -1.82 14.42
CA LYS A 301 55.67 -1.71 15.69
C LYS A 301 55.16 -0.45 16.38
#